data_AF-A0AAW1WBC6-F1
#
_entry.id   AF-A0AAW1WBC6-F1
#
_cell.length_a   1.000
_cell.length_b   1.000
_cell.length_c   1.000
_cell.angle_alpha   90.00
_cell.angle_beta   90.00
_cell.angle_gamma   90.00
#
_symmetry.space_group_name_H-M   'P 1'
#
loop_
_entity.id
_entity.type
_entity.pdbx_description
1 polymer ?
#
loop_
_entity_poly.entity_id
_entity_poly.type
_entity_poly.pdbx_seq_one_letter_code
_entity_poly.pdbx_strand_id
1 'polypeptide(L)' 'MLEVTSAAQEASLRVDFADIYKNSEVYRRNKTLIKELSTPAPNSKDLYFPTQYSVFLYPVSSLPMETTCIILAKPSI' A
#
# COMPACT_ATOMS: atom_id res chain seq x y z
N MET A 1 -15.30 -3.81 -6.20
CA MET A 1 -16.16 -4.95 -5.81
C MET A 1 -15.27 -6.18 -5.78
N LEU A 2 -14.86 -6.61 -4.58
CA LEU A 2 -14.12 -7.84 -4.35
C LEU A 2 -15.02 -8.72 -3.49
N GLU A 3 -15.98 -9.36 -4.14
CA GLU A 3 -16.63 -10.54 -3.54
C GLU A 3 -15.50 -11.57 -3.41
N VAL A 4 -15.08 -11.84 -2.17
CA VAL A 4 -13.98 -12.78 -1.91
C VAL A 4 -14.51 -14.18 -2.22
N THR A 5 -14.29 -14.64 -3.43
CA THR A 5 -14.62 -16.00 -3.84
C THR A 5 -13.80 -16.98 -3.01
N SER A 6 -14.47 -17.86 -2.30
CA SER A 6 -13.80 -18.88 -1.47
C SER A 6 -13.23 -20.01 -2.34
N ALA A 7 -12.16 -20.65 -1.88
CA ALA A 7 -11.57 -21.82 -2.56
C ALA A 7 -12.59 -22.97 -2.75
N ALA A 8 -13.62 -23.06 -1.90
CA ALA A 8 -14.70 -24.02 -2.05
C ALA A 8 -15.57 -23.74 -3.29
N GLN A 9 -15.81 -22.47 -3.62
CA GLN A 9 -16.54 -22.08 -4.83
C GLN A 9 -15.71 -22.33 -6.10
N GLU A 10 -14.40 -22.06 -6.05
CA GLU A 10 -13.47 -22.39 -7.15
C GLU A 10 -13.49 -23.89 -7.46
N ALA A 11 -13.41 -24.74 -6.42
CA ALA A 11 -13.47 -26.19 -6.56
C ALA A 11 -14.83 -26.68 -7.11
N SER A 12 -15.94 -26.06 -6.68
CA SER A 12 -17.28 -26.39 -7.18
C SER A 12 -17.48 -26.01 -8.64
N LEU A 13 -16.90 -24.88 -9.07
CA LEU A 13 -17.00 -24.38 -10.44
C LEU A 13 -15.88 -24.92 -11.35
N ARG A 14 -14.89 -25.61 -10.76
CA ARG A 14 -13.67 -26.12 -11.42
C ARG A 14 -12.92 -25.04 -12.19
N VAL A 15 -12.89 -23.83 -11.64
CA VAL A 15 -12.18 -22.68 -12.21
C VAL A 15 -11.18 -22.12 -11.19
N ASP A 16 -10.04 -21.67 -11.69
CA ASP A 16 -9.06 -20.91 -10.91
C ASP A 16 -9.23 -19.42 -11.25
N PHE A 17 -9.72 -18.63 -10.29
CA PHE A 17 -9.91 -17.21 -10.48
C PHE A 17 -8.59 -16.43 -10.62
N ALA A 18 -7.49 -16.93 -10.04
CA ALA A 18 -6.18 -16.32 -10.21
C ALA A 18 -5.72 -16.43 -11.66
N ASP A 19 -5.93 -17.58 -12.29
CA ASP A 19 -5.59 -17.75 -13.71
C ASP A 19 -6.52 -16.98 -14.64
N ILE A 20 -7.82 -16.90 -14.33
CA ILE A 20 -8.74 -16.03 -15.07
C ILE A 20 -8.30 -14.56 -14.97
N TYR A 21 -7.92 -14.10 -13.77
CA TYR A 21 -7.44 -12.75 -13.57
C TYR A 21 -6.16 -12.49 -14.36
N LYS A 22 -5.15 -13.37 -14.31
CA LYS A 22 -3.89 -13.23 -15.07
C LYS A 22 -4.11 -13.16 -16.58
N ASN A 23 -5.09 -13.89 -17.11
CA ASN A 23 -5.42 -13.90 -18.53
C ASN A 23 -6.35 -12.74 -18.94
N SER A 24 -6.87 -11.96 -17.98
CA SER A 24 -7.78 -10.85 -18.27
C SER A 24 -7.06 -9.61 -18.82
N GLU A 25 -7.79 -8.80 -19.58
CA GLU A 25 -7.27 -7.52 -20.04
C GLU A 25 -6.97 -6.55 -18.88
N VAL A 26 -7.69 -6.66 -17.77
CA VAL A 26 -7.50 -5.83 -16.58
C VAL A 26 -6.13 -6.08 -15.99
N TYR A 27 -5.69 -7.34 -15.88
CA TYR A 27 -4.34 -7.67 -15.45
C TYR A 27 -3.30 -7.03 -16.36
N ARG A 28 -3.46 -7.16 -17.69
CA ARG A 28 -2.52 -6.58 -18.66
C ARG A 28 -2.41 -5.05 -18.53
N ARG A 29 -3.55 -4.35 -18.43
CA ARG A 29 -3.59 -2.89 -18.27
C ARG A 29 -2.94 -2.46 -16.95
N ASN A 30 -3.27 -3.14 -15.85
CA ASN A 30 -2.67 -2.86 -14.55
C ASN A 30 -1.15 -3.09 -14.56
N LYS A 31 -0.67 -4.15 -15.21
CA LYS A 31 0.77 -4.45 -15.33
C LYS A 31 1.52 -3.38 -16.11
N THR A 32 0.92 -2.84 -17.17
CA THR A 32 1.46 -1.68 -17.90
C THR A 32 1.47 -0.43 -17.04
N LEU A 33 0.35 -0.13 -16.37
CA LEU A 33 0.24 1.05 -15.51
C LEU A 33 1.24 1.01 -14.35
N ILE A 34 1.42 -0.14 -13.71
CA ILE A 34 2.45 -0.32 -12.67
C ILE A 34 3.83 -0.01 -13.23
N LYS A 35 4.16 -0.46 -14.44
CA LYS A 35 5.46 -0.18 -15.07
C LYS A 35 5.67 1.32 -15.30
N GLU A 36 4.64 2.02 -15.77
CA GLU A 36 4.68 3.47 -16.00
C GLU A 36 4.81 4.27 -14.69
N LEU A 37 4.10 3.85 -13.64
CA LEU A 37 4.12 4.54 -12.35
C LEU A 37 5.34 4.17 -11.49
N SER A 38 5.93 2.99 -11.71
CA SER A 38 7.11 2.53 -10.97
C SER A 38 8.40 3.13 -11.52
N THR A 39 8.38 3.78 -12.69
CA THR A 39 9.53 4.55 -13.17
C THR A 39 9.56 5.90 -12.48
N PRO A 40 10.54 6.15 -11.59
CA PRO A 40 10.70 7.44 -10.97
C PRO A 40 11.06 8.48 -12.05
N ALA A 41 10.68 9.74 -11.84
CA ALA A 41 11.12 10.80 -12.75
C ALA A 41 12.66 10.84 -12.80
N PRO A 42 13.30 11.15 -13.94
CA PRO A 42 14.77 11.11 -14.06
C PRO A 42 15.52 12.01 -13.06
N ASN A 43 14.84 12.97 -12.42
CA ASN A 43 15.39 13.85 -11.38
C ASN A 43 14.86 13.54 -9.97
N SER A 44 14.11 12.45 -9.77
CA SER A 44 13.65 12.07 -8.45
C SER A 44 14.81 11.49 -7.65
N LYS A 45 14.95 11.96 -6.41
CA LYS A 45 15.89 11.39 -5.44
C LYS A 45 15.10 10.53 -4.46
N ASP A 46 15.69 9.41 -4.05
CA ASP A 46 15.12 8.61 -2.97
C ASP A 46 15.04 9.44 -1.69
N LEU A 47 13.88 9.34 -1.02
CA LEU A 47 13.64 10.08 0.20
C LEU A 47 14.34 9.37 1.35
N TYR A 48 15.49 9.90 1.76
CA TYR A 48 16.21 9.41 2.93
C TYR A 48 15.66 10.07 4.19
N PHE A 49 15.11 9.25 5.09
CA PHE A 49 14.72 9.69 6.42
C PHE A 49 15.77 9.25 7.45
N PRO A 50 16.31 10.16 8.27
CA PRO A 50 17.25 9.81 9.32
C PRO A 50 16.60 9.03 10.48
N THR A 51 15.27 9.05 10.55
CA THR A 51 14.46 8.35 11.56
C THR A 51 13.40 7.48 10.88
N GLN A 52 13.00 6.39 11.53
CA GLN A 52 11.99 5.47 10.99
C GLN A 52 10.61 6.14 10.76
N TYR A 53 10.34 7.23 11.45
CA TYR A 53 9.12 8.01 11.33
C TYR A 53 9.43 9.40 10.79
N SER A 54 8.50 9.96 10.00
CA SER A 54 8.55 11.35 9.60
C SER A 54 8.36 12.22 10.84
N VAL A 55 9.41 12.95 11.22
CA VAL A 55 9.34 13.87 12.36
C VAL A 55 8.65 15.14 11.90
N PHE A 56 7.63 15.57 12.64
CA PHE A 56 6.96 16.85 12.41
C PHE A 56 7.96 18.00 12.54
N LEU A 57 7.92 18.94 11.60
CA LEU A 57 8.83 20.08 11.52
C LEU A 57 8.58 21.15 12.61
N TYR A 58 7.53 20.98 13.42
CA TYR A 58 7.16 21.91 14.49
C TYR A 58 7.48 21.32 15.86
N PRO A 59 8.09 22.09 16.77
CA PRO A 59 8.38 21.62 18.10
C PRO A 59 7.07 21.31 18.83
N VAL A 60 7.03 20.12 19.44
CA VAL A 60 5.88 19.58 20.21
C VAL A 60 5.48 20.51 21.37
N SER A 61 6.36 21.43 21.77
CA SER A 61 6.10 22.45 22.78
C SER A 61 5.00 23.46 22.42
N SER A 62 4.56 23.51 21.16
CA SER A 62 3.50 24.43 20.71
C SER A 62 2.15 23.75 20.45
N LEU A 63 2.03 22.42 20.62
CA LEU A 63 0.76 21.71 20.41
C LEU A 63 -0.04 21.59 21.70
N PRO A 64 -1.38 21.76 21.65
CA PRO A 64 -2.24 21.50 22.80
C PRO A 64 -2.09 20.05 23.26
N MET A 65 -2.08 19.84 24.58
CA MET A 65 -1.70 18.57 25.23
C MET A 65 -2.49 17.33 24.75
N GLU A 66 -3.65 17.54 24.11
CA GLU A 66 -4.51 16.48 23.59
C GLU A 66 -3.94 15.77 22.35
N THR A 67 -3.01 16.39 21.61
CA THR A 67 -2.41 15.77 20.41
C THR A 67 -1.29 14.78 20.76
N THR A 68 -0.70 14.87 21.95
CA THR A 68 0.42 14.03 22.38
C THR A 68 0.05 12.54 22.52
N CYS A 69 -1.24 12.22 22.74
CA CYS A 69 -1.67 10.84 22.98
C CYS A 69 -1.61 9.95 21.72
N ILE A 70 -1.64 10.53 20.51
CA ILE A 70 -1.71 9.76 19.26
C ILE A 70 -0.32 9.29 18.77
N ILE A 71 0.77 9.98 19.16
CA ILE A 71 2.11 9.73 18.58
C ILE A 71 2.95 8.72 19.40
N LEU A 72 2.54 8.39 20.63
CA LEU A 72 3.24 7.41 21.48
C LEU A 72 2.67 5.98 21.41
N ALA A 73 1.89 5.65 20.38
CA ALA A 73 1.57 4.26 20.09
C ALA A 73 2.81 3.57 19.47
N LYS A 74 3.78 3.22 20.31
CA LYS A 74 4.79 2.20 20.00
C LYS A 74 4.07 0.92 19.58
N PRO A 75 4.39 0.32 18.43
CA PRO A 75 4.30 -1.13 18.33
C PRO A 75 5.54 -1.69 19.03
N SER A 76 5.34 -2.27 20.22
CA SER A 76 6.24 -3.32 20.70
C SER A 76 6.02 -4.54 19.80
N ILE A 77 7.00 -4.81 18.95
CA ILE A 77 7.35 -6.17 18.50
C ILE A 77 8.86 -6.31 18.64
#